data_AF-A0A6J4XC15-F1
#
_entry.id   AF-A0A6J4XC15-F1
#
_cell.length_a   1.000
_cell.length_b   1.000
_cell.length_c   1.000
_cell.angle_alpha   90.00
_cell.angle_beta   90.00
_cell.angle_gamma   90.00
#
_symmetry.space_group_name_H-M   'P 1'
#
loop_
_entity.id
_entity.type
_entity.pdbx_description
1 polymer ?
#
loop_
_entity_poly.entity_id
_entity_poly.type
_entity_poly.pdbx_seq_one_letter_code
_entity_poly.pdbx_strand_id
1 'polypeptide(L)' 'MVQLHDDILERFPPGKLQPIEQMTQHDPKLIEEILKGPINGGKHLYVLGFPP' A
#
# COMPACT_ATOMS: atom_id res chain seq x y z
N MET A 1 6.81 -17.43 24.73
CA MET A 1 6.45 -16.37 23.77
C MET A 1 6.92 -15.05 24.34
N VAL A 2 7.41 -14.11 23.52
CA VAL A 2 7.98 -12.83 23.97
C VAL A 2 7.00 -11.72 23.60
N GLN A 3 6.64 -10.86 24.55
CA GLN A 3 5.57 -9.86 24.37
C GLN A 3 5.70 -9.02 23.08
N LEU A 4 6.90 -8.51 22.78
CA LEU A 4 7.13 -7.71 21.57
C LEU A 4 6.79 -8.47 20.28
N HIS A 5 7.10 -9.76 20.22
CA HIS A 5 6.78 -10.59 19.06
C HIS A 5 5.26 -10.69 18.86
N ASP A 6 4.52 -10.90 19.96
CA ASP A 6 3.07 -11.06 19.93
C ASP A 6 2.38 -9.74 19.56
N ASP A 7 2.84 -8.62 20.13
CA ASP A 7 2.34 -7.27 19.82
C ASP A 7 2.53 -6.92 18.33
N ILE A 8 3.66 -7.29 17.73
CA ILE A 8 3.92 -7.08 16.30
C ILE A 8 2.94 -7.87 15.43
N LEU A 9 2.70 -9.14 15.76
CA LEU A 9 1.78 -9.99 14.98
C LEU A 9 0.32 -9.53 15.11
N GLU A 10 -0.08 -9.05 16.28
CA GLU A 10 -1.41 -8.48 16.48
C GLU A 10 -1.58 -7.18 15.67
N ARG A 11 -0.56 -6.30 15.69
CA ARG A 11 -0.61 -5.03 14.97
C ARG A 11 -0.47 -5.18 13.45
N PHE A 12 0.37 -6.11 12.99
CA PHE A 12 0.71 -6.33 11.59
C PHE A 12 0.42 -7.79 11.19
N PRO A 13 -0.86 -8.19 11.13
CA PRO A 13 -1.23 -9.57 10.87
C PRO A 13 -0.78 -10.01 9.46
N PRO A 14 -0.27 -11.24 9.31
CA PRO A 14 0.19 -11.75 8.03
C PRO A 14 -0.94 -11.81 7.01
N GLY A 15 -0.63 -11.46 5.76
CA GLY A 15 -1.59 -11.47 4.65
C GLY A 15 -2.57 -10.30 4.64
N LYS A 16 -2.44 -9.34 5.57
CA LYS A 16 -3.20 -8.08 5.53
C LYS A 16 -2.24 -6.92 5.27
N LEU A 17 -2.47 -6.22 4.16
CA LEU A 17 -1.78 -4.97 3.89
C LEU A 17 -2.24 -3.90 4.88
N GLN A 18 -1.30 -3.06 5.29
CA GLN A 18 -1.59 -1.88 6.11
C GLN A 18 -2.30 -0.80 5.26
N PRO A 19 -2.82 0.27 5.87
CA PRO A 19 -3.38 1.39 5.14
C PRO A 19 -2.41 1.92 4.08
N ILE A 20 -2.95 2.40 2.96
CA ILE A 20 -2.16 2.71 1.76
C ILE A 20 -1.08 3.75 2.02
N GLU A 21 -1.33 4.69 2.94
CA GLU A 21 -0.41 5.75 3.37
C GLU A 21 0.86 5.20 4.05
N GLN A 22 0.81 3.95 4.54
CA GLN A 22 1.94 3.25 5.15
C GLN A 22 2.64 2.28 4.18
N MET A 23 2.05 2.05 3.02
CA MET A 23 2.52 1.07 2.03
C MET A 23 3.29 1.72 0.87
N THR A 24 3.22 3.05 0.72
CA THR A 24 3.80 3.78 -0.40
C THR A 24 4.34 5.15 0.00
N GLN A 25 5.38 5.61 -0.69
CA GLN A 25 5.92 6.98 -0.59
C GLN A 25 5.48 7.88 -1.76
N HIS A 26 4.64 7.35 -2.65
CA HIS A 26 4.16 8.09 -3.81
C HIS A 26 3.08 9.11 -3.45
N ASP A 27 2.86 10.08 -4.34
CA ASP A 27 1.77 11.04 -4.24
C ASP A 27 0.41 10.32 -4.08
N PRO A 28 -0.41 10.71 -3.08
CA PRO A 28 -1.68 10.05 -2.81
C PRO A 28 -2.64 10.05 -4.01
N LYS A 29 -2.71 11.14 -4.78
CA LYS A 29 -3.61 11.22 -5.94
C LYS A 29 -3.16 10.28 -7.05
N LEU A 30 -1.85 10.14 -7.26
CA LEU A 30 -1.32 9.14 -8.18
C LEU A 30 -1.76 7.74 -7.76
N ILE A 31 -1.64 7.41 -6.47
CA ILE A 31 -2.01 6.08 -5.97
C ILE A 31 -3.51 5.83 -6.10
N GLU A 32 -4.37 6.81 -5.81
CA GLU A 32 -5.82 6.71 -6.05
C GLU A 32 -6.13 6.40 -7.52
N GLU A 33 -5.49 7.09 -8.46
CA GLU A 33 -5.66 6.86 -9.90
C GLU A 33 -5.18 5.46 -10.31
N ILE A 34 -4.10 4.95 -9.71
CA ILE A 34 -3.58 3.61 -9.98
C ILE A 34 -4.52 2.52 -9.41
N LEU A 35 -5.01 2.71 -8.18
CA LEU A 35 -5.94 1.77 -7.53
C LEU A 35 -7.29 1.71 -8.25
N LYS A 36 -7.76 2.84 -8.80
CA LYS A 36 -8.94 2.89 -9.66
C LYS A 36 -8.76 2.01 -10.90
N GLY A 37 -7.55 1.99 -11.46
CA GLY A 37 -7.16 1.12 -12.55
C GLY A 37 -7.68 1.57 -13.92
N PRO A 38 -7.05 1.11 -15.02
CA PRO A 38 -7.32 1.61 -16.37
C PRO A 38 -8.74 1.32 -16.86
N ILE A 39 -9.30 0.18 -16.45
CA ILE A 39 -10.66 -0.23 -16.83
C ILE A 39 -11.76 0.64 -16.21
N ASN A 40 -11.46 1.36 -15.14
CA ASN A 40 -12.41 2.29 -14.49
C ASN A 40 -12.04 3.75 -14.76
N GLY A 41 -11.20 4.04 -15.76
CA GLY A 41 -10.75 5.40 -16.07
C GLY A 41 -9.75 5.95 -15.06
N GLY A 42 -8.91 5.09 -14.49
CA GLY A 42 -7.70 5.43 -13.77
C GLY A 42 -6.45 5.15 -14.60
N LYS A 43 -5.28 5.10 -13.96
CA LYS A 43 -3.99 4.88 -14.61
C LYS A 43 -3.57 3.41 -14.59
N HIS A 44 -2.74 3.02 -15.56
CA HIS A 44 -2.05 1.73 -15.54
C HIS A 44 -0.91 1.72 -14.51
N LEU A 45 -0.73 0.62 -13.79
CA LEU A 45 0.38 0.44 -12.83
C LEU A 45 1.76 0.72 -13.44
N TYR A 46 1.97 0.42 -14.73
CA TYR A 46 3.25 0.62 -15.42
C TYR A 46 3.68 2.08 -15.60
N VAL A 47 2.82 3.05 -15.28
CA VAL A 47 3.21 4.47 -15.23
C VAL A 47 3.85 4.86 -13.89
N LEU A 48 3.79 3.98 -12.90
CA LEU A 48 4.45 4.17 -11.61
C LEU A 48 5.96 4.05 -11.83
N GLY A 49 6.64 5.19 -11.94
CA GLY A 49 8.10 5.25 -11.93
C GLY A 49 8.67 4.87 -10.56
N PHE A 50 9.98 4.64 -10.48
CA PHE A 50 10.65 4.47 -9.19
C PHE A 50 10.36 5.70 -8.30
N PRO A 51 9.95 5.52 -7.03
CA PRO A 51 9.74 6.64 -6.12
C PRO A 51 11.03 7.47 -5.99
N PRO A 52 10.95 8.81 -5.92
CA PRO A 52 12.14 9.65 -5.72
C PRO A 52 12.86 9.34 -4.40
#